data_AF-A0A7V0IFK9-F1
#
_entry.id   AF-A0A7V0IFK9-F1
#
_cell.length_a   1.000
_cell.length_b   1.000
_cell.length_c   1.000
_cell.angle_alpha   90.00
_cell.angle_beta   90.00
_cell.angle_gamma   90.00
#
_symmetry.space_group_name_H-M   'P 1'
#
loop_
_entity.id
_entity.type
_entity.pdbx_description
1 polymer ?
#
loop_
_entity_poly.entity_id
_entity_poly.type
_entity_poly.pdbx_seq_one_letter_code
_entity_poly.pdbx_strand_id
1 'polypeptide(L)'
;RILHDYEEIGGDILGEFKKFQEKGMIEIITCGATHGYLPLIGTDNSVYAQLALAKQVHRRHFGTDPKGIWLPEAAYRPRYEWVPPVGEDKTPRLRRGIEEFLYHLDIRFFFVDTHLLKGGRAIGVYIDRFEALKKLWAQFEKQYSPREEIPRSPYKPYLCSSVEGKYATPFYVRDPETGLQVWSGEWGYPGNPAYLDFHKKHFPGGHRYWRVTHPKADLADKDLYHPEWIPDTIAEQAHHFTTLCEGIIEKVSAELDVPPIISAPFDAELFGHWWFEGPDWLLQVARNIAANPNLQMTRGWDYLEKYPPSEVVHLPEGSWGQGGFHYIWLNDWTKWTWEHIYKAEKIMRDYANWWVQTEQKPQIKRVLAQMGRELLLLESSDWQFLISTWSARDYAERRVAFHWEKFMEIEKIAKTLREGKEPTSGQWRELELIEAQDDIFPDLDPALWADRNLEF
;
A
#
# COMPACT_ATOMS: atom_id res chain seq x y z
N ARG A 1 -20.73 -16.30 -17.60
CA ARG A 1 -19.74 -16.96 -16.72
C ARG A 1 -19.47 -16.09 -15.49
N ILE A 2 -18.75 -14.97 -15.57
CA ILE A 2 -18.44 -14.12 -14.39
C ILE A 2 -19.68 -13.75 -13.55
N LEU A 3 -20.78 -13.33 -14.18
CA LEU A 3 -22.03 -13.02 -13.45
C LEU A 3 -22.58 -14.24 -12.69
N HIS A 4 -22.57 -15.40 -13.33
CA HIS A 4 -23.00 -16.66 -12.71
C HIS A 4 -22.08 -17.03 -11.55
N ASP A 5 -20.76 -16.93 -11.72
CA ASP A 5 -19.79 -17.23 -10.66
C ASP A 5 -19.99 -16.27 -9.45
N TYR A 6 -20.31 -14.99 -9.70
CA TYR A 6 -20.64 -14.01 -8.66
C TYR A 6 -21.97 -14.34 -7.93
N GLU A 7 -22.99 -14.77 -8.68
CA GLU A 7 -24.27 -15.20 -8.12
C GLU A 7 -24.14 -16.49 -7.30
N GLU A 8 -23.32 -17.45 -7.74
CA GLU A 8 -23.06 -18.72 -7.03
C GLU A 8 -22.43 -18.50 -5.65
N ILE A 9 -21.57 -17.49 -5.51
CA ILE A 9 -20.95 -17.13 -4.23
C ILE A 9 -21.80 -16.15 -3.42
N GLY A 10 -23.02 -15.83 -3.88
CA GLY A 10 -23.91 -14.86 -3.22
C GLY A 10 -23.33 -13.44 -3.15
N GLY A 11 -22.38 -13.11 -4.03
CA GLY A 11 -21.61 -11.88 -4.03
C GLY A 11 -20.52 -11.77 -2.95
N ASP A 12 -20.26 -12.81 -2.16
CA ASP A 12 -19.28 -12.79 -1.06
C ASP A 12 -17.86 -13.14 -1.52
N ILE A 13 -17.23 -12.20 -2.23
CA ILE A 13 -15.84 -12.35 -2.71
C ILE A 13 -14.86 -12.56 -1.55
N LEU A 14 -15.03 -11.84 -0.44
CA LEU A 14 -14.13 -11.94 0.72
C LEU A 14 -14.24 -13.30 1.40
N GLY A 15 -15.46 -13.85 1.49
CA GLY A 15 -15.70 -15.20 2.00
C GLY A 15 -15.01 -16.27 1.17
N GLU A 16 -14.95 -16.14 -0.16
CA GLU A 16 -14.20 -17.08 -1.00
C GLU A 16 -12.69 -16.99 -0.78
N PHE A 17 -12.11 -15.78 -0.71
CA PHE A 17 -10.69 -15.62 -0.37
C PHE A 17 -10.37 -16.21 1.02
N LYS A 18 -11.24 -16.00 2.00
CA LYS A 18 -11.11 -16.60 3.34
C LYS A 18 -11.04 -18.13 3.26
N LYS A 19 -11.90 -18.78 2.48
CA LYS A 19 -11.89 -20.25 2.29
C LYS A 19 -10.56 -20.73 1.71
N PHE A 20 -9.96 -20.01 0.77
CA PHE A 20 -8.65 -20.36 0.22
C PHE A 20 -7.51 -20.18 1.23
N GLN A 21 -7.57 -19.14 2.07
CA GLN A 21 -6.62 -18.96 3.18
C GLN A 21 -6.73 -20.09 4.22
N GLU A 22 -7.94 -20.48 4.61
CA GLU A 22 -8.18 -21.57 5.56
C GLU A 22 -7.70 -22.93 5.05
N LYS A 23 -7.74 -23.14 3.72
CA LYS A 23 -7.16 -24.32 3.05
C LYS A 23 -5.62 -24.25 2.92
N GLY A 24 -5.01 -23.14 3.32
CA GLY A 24 -3.57 -22.90 3.20
C GLY A 24 -3.07 -22.66 1.77
N MET A 25 -3.98 -22.35 0.84
CA MET A 25 -3.63 -22.12 -0.58
C MET A 25 -3.07 -20.73 -0.82
N ILE A 26 -3.51 -19.75 -0.02
CA ILE A 26 -3.04 -18.36 -0.07
C ILE A 26 -2.77 -17.85 1.34
N GLU A 27 -2.01 -16.77 1.44
CA GLU A 27 -1.90 -15.93 2.64
C GLU A 27 -2.44 -14.55 2.29
N ILE A 28 -3.41 -14.08 3.07
CA ILE A 28 -3.96 -12.73 2.94
C ILE A 28 -3.21 -11.85 3.93
N ILE A 29 -2.59 -10.80 3.41
CA ILE A 29 -1.92 -9.75 4.19
C ILE A 29 -2.81 -8.52 4.28
N THR A 30 -2.51 -7.61 5.22
CA THR A 30 -3.22 -6.34 5.35
C THR A 30 -2.46 -5.19 4.67
N CYS A 31 -2.95 -3.95 4.85
CA CYS A 31 -2.33 -2.70 4.41
C CYS A 31 -2.50 -1.61 5.49
N GLY A 32 -2.42 -0.33 5.14
CA GLY A 32 -3.02 0.76 5.93
C GLY A 32 -4.53 0.84 5.68
N ALA A 33 -5.32 1.27 6.67
CA ALA A 33 -6.78 1.25 6.64
C ALA A 33 -7.38 1.87 5.37
N THR A 34 -6.81 2.99 4.90
CA THR A 34 -7.22 3.67 3.66
C THR A 34 -6.04 3.87 2.72
N HIS A 35 -5.04 2.99 2.80
CA HIS A 35 -3.81 3.10 2.02
C HIS A 35 -3.09 4.46 2.22
N GLY A 36 -3.08 4.99 3.45
CA GLY A 36 -2.45 6.28 3.73
C GLY A 36 -0.92 6.23 3.63
N TYR A 37 -0.30 7.26 3.04
CA TYR A 37 1.14 7.26 2.77
C TYR A 37 1.98 7.48 4.05
N LEU A 38 2.22 6.38 4.79
CA LEU A 38 2.70 6.36 6.18
C LEU A 38 3.97 7.19 6.46
N PRO A 39 5.00 7.24 5.59
CA PRO A 39 6.18 8.07 5.83
C PRO A 39 5.85 9.55 6.06
N LEU A 40 4.85 10.08 5.34
CA LEU A 40 4.50 11.48 5.37
C LEU A 40 3.35 11.83 6.31
N ILE A 41 2.55 10.88 6.78
CA ILE A 41 1.56 11.11 7.87
C ILE A 41 2.25 11.80 9.04
N GLY A 42 1.70 12.91 9.52
CA GLY A 42 2.40 13.89 10.35
C GLY A 42 2.45 13.57 11.84
N THR A 43 1.67 12.58 12.31
CA THR A 43 1.63 12.12 13.71
C THR A 43 1.80 10.59 13.80
N ASP A 44 2.49 10.14 14.85
CA ASP A 44 2.61 8.71 15.16
C ASP A 44 1.25 8.08 15.50
N ASN A 45 0.31 8.87 16.04
CA ASN A 45 -1.06 8.46 16.35
C ASN A 45 -1.83 8.05 15.09
N SER A 46 -1.75 8.84 14.00
CA SER A 46 -2.38 8.49 12.73
C SER A 46 -1.72 7.30 12.05
N VAL A 47 -0.39 7.17 12.12
CA VAL A 47 0.30 5.95 11.63
C VAL A 47 -0.18 4.72 12.39
N TYR A 48 -0.26 4.79 13.72
CA TYR A 48 -0.81 3.72 14.54
C TYR A 48 -2.27 3.41 14.17
N ALA A 49 -3.13 4.42 14.05
CA ALA A 49 -4.54 4.24 13.73
C ALA A 49 -4.74 3.55 12.36
N GLN A 50 -4.00 3.95 11.33
CA GLN A 50 -4.00 3.32 10.00
C GLN A 50 -3.69 1.82 10.10
N LEU A 51 -2.65 1.44 10.86
CA LEU A 51 -2.18 0.06 10.96
C LEU A 51 -3.06 -0.80 11.88
N ALA A 52 -3.42 -0.27 13.05
CA ALA A 52 -4.22 -0.97 14.05
C ALA A 52 -5.64 -1.22 13.55
N LEU A 53 -6.25 -0.26 12.85
CA LEU A 53 -7.57 -0.43 12.26
C LEU A 53 -7.53 -1.43 11.10
N ALA A 54 -6.52 -1.39 10.24
CA ALA A 54 -6.37 -2.37 9.17
C ALA A 54 -6.23 -3.81 9.70
N LYS A 55 -5.48 -3.98 10.80
CA LYS A 55 -5.39 -5.24 11.54
C LYS A 55 -6.76 -5.71 12.05
N GLN A 56 -7.52 -4.82 12.69
CA GLN A 56 -8.87 -5.11 13.20
C GLN A 56 -9.82 -5.51 12.06
N VAL A 57 -9.81 -4.77 10.95
CA VAL A 57 -10.64 -5.03 9.77
C VAL A 57 -10.27 -6.37 9.14
N HIS A 58 -8.98 -6.69 9.03
CA HIS A 58 -8.52 -7.99 8.56
C HIS A 58 -9.07 -9.12 9.44
N ARG A 59 -8.94 -9.03 10.77
CA ARG A 59 -9.50 -10.02 11.70
C ARG A 59 -11.01 -10.16 11.55
N ARG A 60 -11.74 -9.06 11.36
CA ARG A 60 -13.19 -9.08 11.18
C ARG A 60 -13.61 -9.85 9.92
N HIS A 61 -12.90 -9.67 8.80
CA HIS A 61 -13.23 -10.34 7.54
C HIS A 61 -12.71 -11.78 7.49
N PHE A 62 -11.49 -12.04 7.98
CA PHE A 62 -10.81 -13.32 7.77
C PHE A 62 -10.69 -14.18 9.03
N GLY A 63 -11.08 -13.67 10.21
CA GLY A 63 -11.08 -14.39 11.48
C GLY A 63 -9.73 -14.46 12.20
N THR A 64 -8.64 -14.03 11.57
CA THR A 64 -7.27 -14.08 12.12
C THR A 64 -6.56 -12.75 11.98
N ASP A 65 -5.55 -12.52 12.83
CA ASP A 65 -4.65 -11.38 12.63
C ASP A 65 -3.78 -11.61 11.39
N PRO A 66 -3.53 -10.58 10.57
CA PRO A 66 -2.61 -10.64 9.45
C PRO A 66 -1.19 -10.87 9.96
N LYS A 67 -0.43 -11.75 9.30
CA LYS A 67 0.99 -11.96 9.60
C LYS A 67 1.89 -11.00 8.82
N GLY A 68 1.49 -10.62 7.61
CA GLY A 68 2.21 -9.66 6.78
C GLY A 68 1.41 -8.39 6.52
N ILE A 69 2.10 -7.38 6.00
CA ILE A 69 1.51 -6.14 5.50
C ILE A 69 2.14 -5.71 4.17
N TRP A 70 1.30 -5.24 3.26
CA TRP A 70 1.74 -4.37 2.18
C TRP A 70 1.77 -2.94 2.72
N LEU A 71 2.96 -2.35 2.92
CA LEU A 71 3.02 -0.93 3.25
C LEU A 71 2.47 -0.14 2.06
N PRO A 72 1.59 0.87 2.26
CA PRO A 72 1.12 1.71 1.17
C PRO A 72 2.30 2.19 0.34
N GLU A 73 2.31 1.82 -0.95
CA GLU A 73 3.35 2.16 -1.92
C GLU A 73 4.76 1.58 -1.62
N ALA A 74 4.82 0.48 -0.87
CA ALA A 74 6.04 -0.04 -0.27
C ALA A 74 6.88 1.06 0.42
N ALA A 75 6.19 2.09 0.93
CA ALA A 75 6.82 3.31 1.39
C ALA A 75 7.26 3.14 2.85
N TYR A 76 8.55 3.28 3.09
CA TYR A 76 9.18 3.04 4.37
C TYR A 76 9.93 4.28 4.86
N ARG A 77 9.92 4.48 6.19
CA ARG A 77 10.69 5.51 6.89
C ARG A 77 11.28 4.94 8.19
N PRO A 78 12.60 5.07 8.44
CA PRO A 78 13.21 4.72 9.71
C PRO A 78 12.95 5.79 10.78
N ARG A 79 13.25 5.49 12.03
CA ARG A 79 13.26 6.45 13.14
C ARG A 79 14.27 7.57 12.88
N TYR A 80 13.84 8.81 12.99
CA TYR A 80 14.69 10.01 13.03
C TYR A 80 13.92 11.23 13.55
N GLU A 81 14.63 12.32 13.87
CA GLU A 81 13.99 13.61 14.15
C GLU A 81 13.38 14.21 12.88
N TRP A 82 12.07 14.17 12.80
CA TRP A 82 11.30 14.60 11.64
C TRP A 82 10.69 15.97 11.85
N VAL A 83 10.75 16.81 10.81
CA VAL A 83 10.10 18.12 10.72
C VAL A 83 9.12 18.08 9.56
N PRO A 84 7.85 18.52 9.75
CA PRO A 84 6.90 18.63 8.66
C PRO A 84 7.48 19.35 7.42
N PRO A 85 7.49 18.68 6.24
CA PRO A 85 8.09 19.25 5.05
C PRO A 85 7.30 20.46 4.52
N VAL A 86 6.02 20.58 4.89
CA VAL A 86 5.10 21.65 4.49
C VAL A 86 4.30 22.17 5.70
N GLY A 87 3.54 23.25 5.52
CA GLY A 87 2.79 23.91 6.59
C GLY A 87 3.66 24.73 7.56
N GLU A 88 2.99 25.41 8.49
CA GLU A 88 3.61 26.36 9.43
C GLU A 88 4.34 25.69 10.59
N ASP A 89 3.95 24.46 10.96
CA ASP A 89 4.61 23.70 12.02
C ASP A 89 6.02 23.27 11.59
N LYS A 90 7.02 23.78 12.30
CA LYS A 90 8.44 23.45 12.12
C LYS A 90 9.06 22.83 13.36
N THR A 91 8.25 22.35 14.31
CA THR A 91 8.74 21.71 15.52
C THR A 91 9.31 20.32 15.18
N PRO A 92 10.61 20.07 15.42
CA PRO A 92 11.18 18.74 15.28
C PRO A 92 10.54 17.78 16.27
N ARG A 93 10.26 16.57 15.81
CA ARG A 93 9.73 15.48 16.64
C ARG A 93 10.42 14.19 16.28
N LEU A 94 10.93 13.48 17.29
CA LEU A 94 11.40 12.12 17.10
C LEU A 94 10.21 11.24 16.74
N ARG A 95 10.21 10.70 15.52
CA ARG A 95 9.18 9.77 15.06
C ARG A 95 9.72 8.36 15.05
N ARG A 96 8.90 7.40 15.48
CA ARG A 96 9.23 5.97 15.40
C ARG A 96 9.43 5.53 13.95
N GLY A 97 10.27 4.53 13.74
CA GLY A 97 10.35 3.83 12.45
C GLY A 97 9.05 3.05 12.18
N ILE A 98 8.68 2.88 10.92
CA ILE A 98 7.46 2.15 10.55
C ILE A 98 7.49 0.71 11.09
N GLU A 99 8.66 0.07 11.04
CA GLU A 99 8.89 -1.28 11.54
C GLU A 99 8.62 -1.43 13.04
N GLU A 100 8.74 -0.35 13.82
CA GLU A 100 8.45 -0.36 15.26
C GLU A 100 6.94 -0.48 15.52
N PHE A 101 6.10 0.20 14.73
CA PHE A 101 4.65 0.04 14.80
C PHE A 101 4.23 -1.38 14.39
N LEU A 102 4.85 -1.91 13.33
CA LEU A 102 4.56 -3.27 12.87
C LEU A 102 4.87 -4.30 13.96
N TYR A 103 6.06 -4.20 14.57
CA TYR A 103 6.46 -5.06 15.68
C TYR A 103 5.47 -4.98 16.84
N HIS A 104 5.12 -3.77 17.27
CA HIS A 104 4.17 -3.56 18.36
C HIS A 104 2.78 -4.15 18.06
N LEU A 105 2.35 -4.11 16.80
CA LEU A 105 1.08 -4.65 16.35
C LEU A 105 1.13 -6.15 15.99
N ASP A 106 2.22 -6.87 16.27
CA ASP A 106 2.45 -8.28 15.84
C ASP A 106 2.24 -8.50 14.33
N ILE A 107 2.59 -7.50 13.52
CA ILE A 107 2.70 -7.61 12.06
C ILE A 107 4.15 -7.98 11.76
N ARG A 108 4.34 -9.16 11.19
CA ARG A 108 5.61 -9.89 11.26
C ARG A 108 6.47 -9.80 10.01
N PHE A 109 5.94 -9.29 8.91
CA PHE A 109 6.76 -8.98 7.75
C PHE A 109 6.12 -7.94 6.84
N PHE A 110 6.95 -7.29 6.03
CA PHE A 110 6.52 -6.37 4.99
C PHE A 110 7.39 -6.47 3.73
N PHE A 111 7.12 -5.64 2.73
CA PHE A 111 7.83 -5.63 1.45
C PHE A 111 8.45 -4.25 1.18
N VAL A 112 9.62 -4.23 0.56
CA VAL A 112 10.30 -3.01 0.09
C VAL A 112 10.82 -3.18 -1.33
N ASP A 113 11.10 -2.06 -1.99
CA ASP A 113 11.72 -2.11 -3.32
C ASP A 113 13.25 -2.32 -3.24
N THR A 114 13.83 -2.87 -4.32
CA THR A 114 15.23 -3.33 -4.37
C THR A 114 16.24 -2.24 -4.01
N HIS A 115 15.94 -0.98 -4.33
CA HIS A 115 16.88 0.12 -4.11
C HIS A 115 17.03 0.52 -2.64
N LEU A 116 16.03 0.25 -1.77
CA LEU A 116 16.18 0.44 -0.32
C LEU A 116 17.22 -0.53 0.25
N LEU A 117 17.29 -1.76 -0.26
CA LEU A 117 18.30 -2.74 0.15
C LEU A 117 19.73 -2.30 -0.24
N LYS A 118 19.87 -1.66 -1.40
CA LYS A 118 21.15 -1.19 -1.97
C LYS A 118 21.62 0.16 -1.40
N GLY A 119 21.08 0.61 -0.27
CA GLY A 119 21.48 1.85 0.38
C GLY A 119 20.96 3.13 -0.29
N GLY A 120 19.88 3.06 -1.09
CA GLY A 120 19.15 4.24 -1.56
C GLY A 120 19.63 4.86 -2.88
N ARG A 121 20.50 4.21 -3.67
CA ARG A 121 21.01 4.76 -4.95
C ARG A 121 19.99 4.92 -6.09
N ALA A 122 18.68 4.82 -5.85
CA ALA A 122 17.67 5.27 -6.83
C ALA A 122 17.54 6.81 -6.92
N ILE A 123 18.31 7.53 -6.10
CA ILE A 123 18.14 8.95 -5.87
C ILE A 123 19.05 9.74 -6.80
N GLY A 124 18.49 10.30 -7.88
CA GLY A 124 19.34 11.08 -8.79
C GLY A 124 18.70 12.00 -9.82
N VAL A 125 17.38 12.19 -9.88
CA VAL A 125 16.81 13.10 -10.91
C VAL A 125 15.75 14.08 -10.38
N TYR A 126 15.01 13.70 -9.31
CA TYR A 126 13.86 14.48 -8.83
C TYR A 126 14.07 15.21 -7.50
N ILE A 127 14.96 14.74 -6.62
CA ILE A 127 15.26 15.45 -5.35
C ILE A 127 15.82 16.86 -5.63
N ASP A 128 16.64 17.02 -6.67
CA ASP A 128 17.21 18.33 -7.02
C ASP A 128 16.18 19.37 -7.45
N ARG A 129 14.95 18.95 -7.77
CA ARG A 129 13.91 19.81 -8.34
C ARG A 129 12.90 20.35 -7.32
N PHE A 130 12.87 19.85 -6.08
CA PHE A 130 11.83 20.27 -5.12
C PHE A 130 12.34 20.47 -3.68
N GLU A 131 12.14 21.68 -3.17
CA GLU A 131 12.70 22.15 -1.89
C GLU A 131 12.21 21.33 -0.67
N ALA A 132 10.95 20.90 -0.65
CA ALA A 132 10.43 20.14 0.49
C ALA A 132 11.05 18.74 0.58
N LEU A 133 11.30 18.08 -0.57
CA LEU A 133 12.00 16.80 -0.62
C LEU A 133 13.48 16.94 -0.27
N LYS A 134 14.15 18.01 -0.72
CA LYS A 134 15.53 18.32 -0.29
C LYS A 134 15.61 18.46 1.23
N LYS A 135 14.65 19.17 1.83
CA LYS A 135 14.59 19.32 3.29
C LYS A 135 14.37 17.99 4.00
N LEU A 136 13.49 17.14 3.49
CA LEU A 136 13.25 15.83 4.09
C LEU A 136 14.49 14.92 3.97
N TRP A 137 15.08 14.87 2.78
CA TRP A 137 16.32 14.14 2.53
C TRP A 137 17.46 14.62 3.44
N ALA A 138 17.66 15.93 3.56
CA ALA A 138 18.69 16.51 4.41
C ALA A 138 18.46 16.26 5.91
N GLN A 139 17.22 16.06 6.35
CA GLN A 139 16.92 15.65 7.74
C GLN A 139 17.37 14.21 7.98
N PHE A 140 17.02 13.31 7.05
CA PHE A 140 17.40 11.90 7.09
C PHE A 140 18.92 11.72 6.97
N GLU A 141 19.56 12.32 5.97
CA GLU A 141 20.99 12.19 5.67
C GLU A 141 21.89 12.63 6.83
N LYS A 142 21.48 13.65 7.61
CA LYS A 142 22.24 14.09 8.80
C LYS A 142 22.31 13.02 9.90
N GLN A 143 21.32 12.15 9.96
CA GLN A 143 21.19 11.12 11.00
C GLN A 143 21.49 9.72 10.46
N TYR A 144 21.62 9.58 9.13
CA TYR A 144 21.98 8.36 8.46
C TYR A 144 23.43 8.40 8.00
N SER A 145 24.28 7.56 8.58
CA SER A 145 25.64 7.35 8.09
C SER A 145 25.67 6.12 7.18
N PRO A 146 25.87 6.28 5.84
CA PRO A 146 26.00 5.14 4.96
C PRO A 146 27.23 4.32 5.38
N ARG A 147 27.00 3.07 5.81
CA ARG A 147 28.09 2.10 6.00
C ARG A 147 28.52 1.55 4.64
N GLU A 148 29.72 0.96 4.57
CA GLU A 148 30.23 0.30 3.36
C GLU A 148 29.13 -0.53 2.69
N GLU A 149 29.01 -0.40 1.37
CA GLU A 149 28.06 -1.15 0.54
C GLU A 149 28.44 -2.62 0.56
N ILE A 150 27.97 -3.33 1.58
CA ILE A 150 27.94 -4.79 1.56
C ILE A 150 26.92 -5.17 0.48
N PRO A 151 27.32 -5.84 -0.61
CA PRO A 151 26.37 -6.32 -1.61
C PRO A 151 25.37 -7.25 -0.92
N ARG A 152 24.09 -6.88 -0.93
CA ARG A 152 23.00 -7.68 -0.36
C ARG A 152 22.13 -8.24 -1.48
N SER A 153 21.83 -9.54 -1.36
CA SER A 153 20.96 -10.24 -2.31
C SER A 153 19.49 -9.92 -2.02
N PRO A 154 18.68 -9.56 -3.03
CA PRO A 154 17.23 -9.39 -2.83
C PRO A 154 16.49 -10.71 -2.61
N TYR A 155 17.18 -11.86 -2.74
CA TYR A 155 16.59 -13.19 -2.76
C TYR A 155 16.61 -13.92 -1.40
N LYS A 156 16.72 -13.17 -0.30
CA LYS A 156 16.47 -13.65 1.07
C LYS A 156 15.84 -12.53 1.91
N PRO A 157 15.07 -12.85 2.96
CA PRO A 157 14.57 -11.83 3.87
C PRO A 157 15.66 -11.33 4.82
N TYR A 158 15.43 -10.17 5.40
CA TYR A 158 16.30 -9.51 6.38
C TYR A 158 15.46 -8.96 7.54
N LEU A 159 16.08 -8.63 8.66
CA LEU A 159 15.45 -7.91 9.76
C LEU A 159 15.62 -6.40 9.55
N CYS A 160 14.52 -5.64 9.44
CA CYS A 160 14.58 -4.18 9.45
C CYS A 160 14.59 -3.67 10.89
N SER A 161 15.53 -2.81 11.23
CA SER A 161 15.55 -2.08 12.51
C SER A 161 16.08 -0.68 12.27
N SER A 162 15.46 0.33 12.86
CA SER A 162 16.04 1.67 12.91
C SER A 162 17.31 1.74 13.76
N VAL A 163 18.14 2.75 13.51
CA VAL A 163 19.28 3.08 14.38
C VAL A 163 18.75 3.49 15.75
N GLU A 164 19.30 2.92 16.83
CA GLU A 164 18.77 3.02 18.21
C GLU A 164 17.35 2.43 18.42
N GLY A 165 16.79 1.78 17.40
CA GLY A 165 15.55 1.01 17.50
C GLY A 165 15.76 -0.23 18.38
N LYS A 166 14.73 -0.55 19.18
CA LYS A 166 14.72 -1.75 20.04
C LYS A 166 14.05 -2.95 19.38
N TYR A 167 13.36 -2.72 18.27
CA TYR A 167 12.47 -3.65 17.63
C TYR A 167 12.92 -3.88 16.18
N ALA A 168 12.73 -5.11 15.70
CA ALA A 168 13.04 -5.46 14.33
C ALA A 168 11.90 -6.24 13.70
N THR A 169 11.56 -5.90 12.45
CA THR A 169 10.52 -6.57 11.68
C THR A 169 11.12 -7.12 10.38
N PRO A 170 10.95 -8.43 10.09
CA PRO A 170 11.36 -9.01 8.82
C PRO A 170 10.83 -8.26 7.59
N PHE A 171 11.57 -8.28 6.49
CA PHE A 171 11.10 -7.78 5.21
C PHE A 171 11.59 -8.61 4.02
N TYR A 172 10.77 -8.59 2.97
CA TYR A 172 11.08 -9.10 1.64
C TYR A 172 11.41 -7.96 0.69
N VAL A 173 12.16 -8.28 -0.35
CA VAL A 173 12.62 -7.30 -1.34
C VAL A 173 12.04 -7.67 -2.69
N ARG A 174 11.39 -6.71 -3.35
CA ARG A 174 10.90 -6.86 -4.72
C ARG A 174 12.03 -7.31 -5.63
N ASP A 175 11.77 -8.33 -6.42
CA ASP A 175 12.69 -8.81 -7.43
C ASP A 175 12.64 -7.93 -8.69
N PRO A 176 13.77 -7.33 -9.11
CA PRO A 176 13.81 -6.47 -10.27
C PRO A 176 13.63 -7.23 -11.59
N GLU A 177 14.04 -8.51 -11.67
CA GLU A 177 14.05 -9.27 -12.93
C GLU A 177 12.63 -9.69 -13.33
N THR A 178 11.90 -10.36 -12.44
CA THR A 178 10.48 -10.70 -12.64
C THR A 178 9.60 -9.45 -12.74
N GLY A 179 9.93 -8.42 -11.95
CA GLY A 179 9.28 -7.11 -12.03
C GLY A 179 9.36 -6.53 -13.43
N LEU A 180 10.56 -6.42 -14.01
CA LEU A 180 10.75 -5.90 -15.36
C LEU A 180 10.04 -6.76 -16.41
N GLN A 181 10.12 -8.08 -16.29
CA GLN A 181 9.57 -9.03 -17.26
C GLN A 181 8.04 -8.99 -17.38
N VAL A 182 7.34 -8.58 -16.33
CA VAL A 182 5.87 -8.48 -16.33
C VAL A 182 5.42 -7.03 -16.53
N TRP A 183 6.04 -6.07 -15.85
CA TRP A 183 5.56 -4.68 -15.80
C TRP A 183 6.11 -3.76 -16.90
N SER A 184 7.12 -4.18 -17.67
CA SER A 184 7.65 -3.34 -18.74
C SER A 184 6.61 -3.11 -19.85
N GLY A 185 6.29 -1.85 -20.14
CA GLY A 185 5.44 -1.52 -21.29
C GLY A 185 6.09 -1.78 -22.65
N GLU A 186 7.41 -2.01 -22.69
CA GLU A 186 8.15 -2.30 -23.93
C GLU A 186 8.41 -3.80 -24.11
N TRP A 187 8.77 -4.51 -23.03
CA TRP A 187 9.26 -5.88 -23.08
C TRP A 187 8.39 -6.87 -22.28
N GLY A 188 7.39 -6.36 -21.56
CA GLY A 188 6.57 -7.15 -20.67
C GLY A 188 5.51 -7.96 -21.41
N TYR A 189 5.11 -9.08 -20.82
CA TYR A 189 4.09 -9.97 -21.37
C TYR A 189 2.78 -9.25 -21.76
N PRO A 190 2.22 -8.31 -20.97
CA PRO A 190 0.98 -7.62 -21.32
C PRO A 190 1.02 -6.88 -22.66
N GLY A 191 2.20 -6.52 -23.16
CA GLY A 191 2.38 -5.87 -24.46
C GLY A 191 2.32 -6.81 -25.67
N ASN A 192 2.10 -8.12 -25.47
CA ASN A 192 2.09 -9.08 -26.57
C ASN A 192 1.01 -8.73 -27.63
N PRO A 193 1.37 -8.72 -28.93
CA PRO A 193 0.44 -8.47 -30.03
C PRO A 193 -0.85 -9.29 -30.04
N ALA A 194 -0.87 -10.48 -29.44
CA ALA A 194 -2.03 -11.36 -29.39
C ALA A 194 -3.08 -10.97 -28.33
N TYR A 195 -2.66 -10.32 -27.24
CA TYR A 195 -3.52 -10.02 -26.10
C TYR A 195 -4.53 -8.92 -26.36
N LEU A 196 -5.62 -8.93 -25.60
CA LEU A 196 -6.71 -7.97 -25.70
C LEU A 196 -6.23 -6.56 -25.38
N ASP A 197 -6.46 -5.62 -26.29
CA ASP A 197 -6.10 -4.21 -26.11
C ASP A 197 -7.02 -3.55 -25.08
N PHE A 198 -6.43 -2.97 -24.04
CA PHE A 198 -7.16 -2.30 -22.97
C PHE A 198 -7.84 -0.99 -23.43
N HIS A 199 -7.20 -0.26 -24.34
CA HIS A 199 -7.52 1.12 -24.66
C HIS A 199 -8.57 1.24 -25.77
N LYS A 200 -8.58 0.31 -26.74
CA LYS A 200 -9.56 0.33 -27.85
C LYS A 200 -10.91 -0.23 -27.42
N LYS A 201 -11.88 0.66 -27.26
CA LYS A 201 -13.24 0.35 -26.81
C LYS A 201 -14.27 0.60 -27.91
N HIS A 202 -15.19 -0.33 -28.08
CA HIS A 202 -16.31 -0.23 -29.00
C HIS A 202 -17.41 0.67 -28.41
N PHE A 203 -17.91 1.60 -29.21
CA PHE A 203 -19.07 2.41 -28.85
C PHE A 203 -20.32 1.93 -29.61
N PRO A 204 -21.48 1.78 -28.94
CA PRO A 204 -21.72 1.93 -27.50
C PRO A 204 -21.26 0.71 -26.69
N GLY A 205 -21.21 0.86 -25.36
CA GLY A 205 -21.02 -0.25 -24.41
C GLY A 205 -19.60 -0.45 -23.87
N GLY A 206 -18.58 0.10 -24.52
CA GLY A 206 -17.20 0.08 -23.99
C GLY A 206 -16.50 -1.28 -24.06
N HIS A 207 -17.07 -2.25 -24.77
CA HIS A 207 -16.48 -3.59 -24.93
C HIS A 207 -15.17 -3.53 -25.73
N ARG A 208 -14.27 -4.46 -25.45
CA ARG A 208 -12.96 -4.59 -26.11
C ARG A 208 -13.01 -5.78 -27.07
N TYR A 209 -12.65 -5.56 -28.34
CA TYR A 209 -12.69 -6.59 -29.39
C TYR A 209 -11.41 -6.65 -30.23
N TRP A 210 -10.40 -5.88 -29.85
CA TRP A 210 -9.16 -5.73 -30.61
C TRP A 210 -7.98 -6.20 -29.78
N ARG A 211 -6.95 -6.69 -30.46
CA ARG A 211 -5.69 -7.08 -29.83
C ARG A 211 -4.69 -5.93 -29.84
N VAL A 212 -3.69 -6.00 -28.98
CA VAL A 212 -2.62 -5.00 -28.87
C VAL A 212 -1.97 -4.74 -30.23
N THR A 213 -1.84 -5.75 -31.10
CA THR A 213 -1.32 -5.66 -32.49
C THR A 213 0.15 -5.29 -32.56
N HIS A 214 0.51 -4.15 -31.99
CA HIS A 214 1.85 -3.71 -31.68
C HIS A 214 1.76 -2.71 -30.50
N PRO A 215 2.72 -2.69 -29.55
CA PRO A 215 2.66 -1.78 -28.40
C PRO A 215 2.55 -0.29 -28.78
N LYS A 216 3.08 0.08 -29.94
CA LYS A 216 3.08 1.46 -30.47
C LYS A 216 2.08 1.72 -31.60
N ALA A 217 1.19 0.77 -31.91
CA ALA A 217 0.17 0.97 -32.94
C ALA A 217 -0.87 2.01 -32.50
N ASP A 218 -1.33 2.82 -33.44
CA ASP A 218 -2.50 3.68 -33.24
C ASP A 218 -3.75 2.82 -32.99
N LEU A 219 -4.75 3.38 -32.31
CA LEU A 219 -6.04 2.71 -32.10
C LEU A 219 -6.69 2.32 -33.43
N ALA A 220 -6.55 3.12 -34.49
CA ALA A 220 -7.10 2.80 -35.80
C ALA A 220 -6.53 1.50 -36.37
N ASP A 221 -5.25 1.21 -36.12
CA ASP A 221 -4.49 0.12 -36.73
C ASP A 221 -4.58 -1.21 -35.94
N LYS A 222 -5.29 -1.23 -34.81
CA LYS A 222 -5.46 -2.45 -34.01
C LYS A 222 -6.37 -3.45 -34.73
N ASP A 223 -5.88 -4.67 -34.90
CA ASP A 223 -6.58 -5.82 -35.47
C ASP A 223 -7.57 -6.46 -34.47
N LEU A 224 -8.43 -7.34 -34.98
CA LEU A 224 -9.38 -8.09 -34.15
C LEU A 224 -8.65 -9.02 -33.17
N TYR A 225 -9.26 -9.23 -32.01
CA TYR A 225 -8.79 -10.18 -31.00
C TYR A 225 -9.14 -11.62 -31.41
N HIS A 226 -8.17 -12.52 -31.22
CA HIS A 226 -8.24 -13.93 -31.62
C HIS A 226 -8.06 -14.82 -30.39
N PRO A 227 -9.16 -15.19 -29.69
CA PRO A 227 -9.09 -16.01 -28.47
C PRO A 227 -8.36 -17.34 -28.66
N GLU A 228 -8.36 -17.88 -29.88
CA GLU A 228 -7.70 -19.13 -30.24
C GLU A 228 -6.16 -19.07 -30.17
N TRP A 229 -5.54 -17.90 -30.20
CA TRP A 229 -4.07 -17.74 -30.08
C TRP A 229 -3.59 -17.71 -28.62
N ILE A 230 -4.50 -17.51 -27.70
CA ILE A 230 -4.20 -17.17 -26.31
C ILE A 230 -3.65 -18.35 -25.52
N PRO A 231 -4.17 -19.59 -25.65
CA PRO A 231 -3.60 -20.73 -24.93
C PRO A 231 -2.11 -20.95 -25.21
N ASP A 232 -1.70 -20.90 -26.48
CA ASP A 232 -0.30 -21.08 -26.88
C ASP A 232 0.58 -19.91 -26.40
N THR A 233 0.08 -18.68 -26.53
CA THR A 233 0.78 -17.47 -26.06
C THR A 233 1.02 -17.50 -24.55
N ILE A 234 0.00 -17.88 -23.78
CA ILE A 234 0.11 -18.04 -22.32
C ILE A 234 1.09 -19.16 -21.98
N ALA A 235 1.01 -20.30 -22.66
CA ALA A 235 1.90 -21.43 -22.40
C ALA A 235 3.37 -21.06 -22.60
N GLU A 236 3.70 -20.37 -23.70
CA GLU A 236 5.05 -19.87 -23.98
C GLU A 236 5.55 -18.91 -22.89
N GLN A 237 4.75 -17.89 -22.56
CA GLN A 237 5.16 -16.85 -21.61
C GLN A 237 5.20 -17.34 -20.16
N ALA A 238 4.29 -18.23 -19.78
CA ALA A 238 4.33 -18.88 -18.47
C ALA A 238 5.55 -19.81 -18.35
N HIS A 239 5.91 -20.53 -19.43
CA HIS A 239 7.13 -21.32 -19.45
C HIS A 239 8.38 -20.44 -19.32
N HIS A 240 8.47 -19.35 -20.10
CA HIS A 240 9.57 -18.38 -19.99
C HIS A 240 9.68 -17.83 -18.57
N PHE A 241 8.58 -17.42 -17.95
CA PHE A 241 8.61 -16.88 -16.59
C PHE A 241 9.12 -17.90 -15.57
N THR A 242 8.68 -19.17 -15.67
CA THR A 242 9.19 -20.22 -14.78
C THR A 242 10.67 -20.52 -15.01
N THR A 243 11.14 -20.52 -16.26
CA THR A 243 12.57 -20.68 -16.58
C THR A 243 13.40 -19.51 -16.06
N LEU A 244 12.88 -18.28 -16.14
CA LEU A 244 13.49 -17.10 -15.53
C LEU A 244 13.64 -17.28 -14.01
N CYS A 245 12.56 -17.67 -13.31
CA CYS A 245 12.61 -17.92 -11.88
C CYS A 245 13.63 -19.02 -11.53
N GLU A 246 13.66 -20.12 -12.27
CA GLU A 246 14.62 -21.20 -12.07
C GLU A 246 16.06 -20.73 -12.25
N GLY A 247 16.35 -19.99 -13.31
CA GLY A 247 17.68 -19.43 -13.55
C GLY A 247 18.13 -18.45 -12.47
N ILE A 248 17.21 -17.64 -11.92
CA ILE A 248 17.48 -16.77 -10.77
C ILE A 248 17.85 -17.62 -9.55
N ILE A 249 17.00 -18.59 -9.17
CA ILE A 249 17.24 -19.47 -8.01
C ILE A 249 18.57 -20.21 -8.16
N GLU A 250 18.85 -20.83 -9.31
CA GLU A 250 20.07 -21.58 -9.57
C GLU A 250 21.32 -20.70 -9.38
N LYS A 251 21.30 -19.48 -9.94
CA LYS A 251 22.41 -18.54 -9.87
C LYS A 251 22.76 -18.14 -8.43
N VAL A 252 21.75 -17.92 -7.58
CA VAL A 252 21.98 -17.39 -6.23
C VAL A 252 22.00 -18.46 -5.14
N SER A 253 21.60 -19.70 -5.44
CA SER A 253 21.57 -20.79 -4.46
C SER A 253 22.96 -21.09 -3.87
N ALA A 254 24.02 -20.96 -4.65
CA ALA A 254 25.39 -21.18 -4.18
C ALA A 254 25.93 -20.05 -3.29
N GLU A 255 25.30 -18.87 -3.31
CA GLU A 255 25.73 -17.66 -2.60
C GLU A 255 24.99 -17.46 -1.26
N LEU A 256 23.91 -18.23 -1.02
CA LEU A 256 23.02 -18.04 0.12
C LEU A 256 23.01 -19.28 1.03
N ASP A 257 23.06 -19.04 2.35
CA ASP A 257 22.99 -20.09 3.37
C ASP A 257 21.55 -20.61 3.63
N VAL A 258 20.56 -20.04 2.93
CA VAL A 258 19.14 -20.39 3.01
C VAL A 258 18.57 -20.57 1.61
N PRO A 259 17.51 -21.38 1.42
CA PRO A 259 16.87 -21.51 0.12
C PRO A 259 16.42 -20.13 -0.40
N PRO A 260 16.85 -19.70 -1.59
CA PRO A 260 16.51 -18.38 -2.09
C PRO A 260 15.00 -18.21 -2.29
N ILE A 261 14.50 -16.99 -2.16
CA ILE A 261 13.10 -16.64 -2.36
C ILE A 261 12.97 -15.44 -3.29
N ILE A 262 12.15 -15.58 -4.33
CA ILE A 262 11.80 -14.51 -5.25
C ILE A 262 10.49 -13.88 -4.77
N SER A 263 10.50 -12.56 -4.54
CA SER A 263 9.28 -11.80 -4.22
C SER A 263 8.88 -10.94 -5.42
N ALA A 264 7.81 -11.32 -6.10
CA ALA A 264 7.32 -10.63 -7.31
C ALA A 264 5.96 -9.94 -7.02
N PRO A 265 5.94 -8.80 -6.31
CA PRO A 265 4.72 -8.05 -6.05
C PRO A 265 4.25 -7.29 -7.30
N PHE A 266 2.94 -7.33 -7.54
CA PHE A 266 2.26 -6.66 -8.63
C PHE A 266 0.89 -6.15 -8.15
N ASP A 267 0.41 -5.04 -8.71
CA ASP A 267 -0.98 -4.61 -8.51
C ASP A 267 -1.94 -5.67 -9.04
N ALA A 268 -2.94 -6.04 -8.22
CA ALA A 268 -3.83 -7.16 -8.52
C ALA A 268 -4.65 -6.93 -9.80
N GLU A 269 -5.05 -5.67 -10.06
CA GLU A 269 -5.79 -5.26 -11.24
C GLU A 269 -4.98 -5.44 -12.53
N LEU A 270 -3.66 -5.63 -12.45
CA LEU A 270 -2.88 -6.04 -13.62
C LEU A 270 -3.50 -7.29 -14.24
N PHE A 271 -3.88 -8.27 -13.42
CA PHE A 271 -4.36 -9.56 -13.88
C PHE A 271 -5.88 -9.56 -14.04
N GLY A 272 -6.34 -9.45 -15.28
CA GLY A 272 -7.74 -9.59 -15.70
C GLY A 272 -8.39 -8.26 -16.09
N HIS A 273 -7.90 -7.15 -15.54
CA HIS A 273 -8.35 -5.81 -15.92
C HIS A 273 -7.43 -5.19 -16.97
N TRP A 274 -6.20 -4.82 -16.61
CA TRP A 274 -5.22 -4.21 -17.52
C TRP A 274 -4.69 -5.22 -18.54
N TRP A 275 -4.26 -6.39 -18.06
CA TRP A 275 -3.89 -7.55 -18.85
C TRP A 275 -4.98 -8.61 -18.71
N PHE A 276 -5.87 -8.69 -19.69
CA PHE A 276 -7.09 -9.50 -19.60
C PHE A 276 -6.81 -11.00 -19.37
N GLU A 277 -5.74 -11.51 -19.96
CA GLU A 277 -5.32 -12.90 -19.93
C GLU A 277 -4.46 -13.23 -18.69
N GLY A 278 -4.13 -12.22 -17.88
CA GLY A 278 -3.27 -12.35 -16.71
C GLY A 278 -3.68 -13.45 -15.70
N PRO A 279 -4.97 -13.67 -15.38
CA PRO A 279 -5.37 -14.72 -14.45
C PRO A 279 -5.08 -16.14 -15.00
N ASP A 280 -5.28 -16.35 -16.30
CA ASP A 280 -4.97 -17.63 -16.95
C ASP A 280 -3.45 -17.85 -17.03
N TRP A 281 -2.67 -16.78 -17.22
CA TRP A 281 -1.22 -16.83 -17.11
C TRP A 281 -0.75 -17.18 -15.69
N LEU A 282 -1.30 -16.55 -14.64
CA LEU A 282 -0.98 -16.88 -13.24
C LEU A 282 -1.28 -18.36 -12.94
N LEU A 283 -2.42 -18.87 -13.43
CA LEU A 283 -2.78 -20.28 -13.30
C LEU A 283 -1.75 -21.19 -13.97
N GLN A 284 -1.31 -20.84 -15.18
CA GLN A 284 -0.31 -21.63 -15.91
C GLN A 284 1.06 -21.58 -15.25
N VAL A 285 1.49 -20.41 -14.75
CA VAL A 285 2.73 -20.28 -13.94
C VAL A 285 2.66 -21.16 -12.70
N ALA A 286 1.55 -21.12 -11.96
CA ALA A 286 1.34 -21.96 -10.78
C ALA A 286 1.43 -23.46 -11.09
N ARG A 287 0.85 -23.90 -12.22
CA ARG A 287 0.94 -25.30 -12.70
C ARG A 287 2.36 -25.68 -13.09
N ASN A 288 3.06 -24.80 -13.81
CA ASN A 288 4.45 -25.03 -14.22
C ASN A 288 5.36 -25.15 -12.99
N ILE A 289 5.22 -24.27 -11.98
CA ILE A 289 5.97 -24.36 -10.72
C ILE A 289 5.64 -25.65 -9.97
N ALA A 290 4.37 -26.02 -9.86
CA ALA A 290 3.97 -27.26 -9.18
C ALA A 290 4.52 -28.54 -9.84
N ALA A 291 4.82 -28.50 -11.15
CA ALA A 291 5.44 -29.59 -11.89
C ALA A 291 6.98 -29.53 -11.90
N ASN A 292 7.58 -28.41 -11.45
CA ASN A 292 9.02 -28.20 -11.45
C ASN A 292 9.63 -28.67 -10.11
N PRO A 293 10.59 -29.62 -10.10
CA PRO A 293 11.20 -30.10 -8.86
C PRO A 293 12.15 -29.09 -8.18
N ASN A 294 12.58 -28.06 -8.90
CA ASN A 294 13.54 -27.05 -8.43
C ASN A 294 12.86 -25.76 -7.92
N LEU A 295 11.55 -25.62 -8.14
CA LEU A 295 10.78 -24.44 -7.73
C LEU A 295 9.63 -24.84 -6.81
N GLN A 296 9.32 -23.96 -5.87
CA GLN A 296 8.16 -24.13 -5.01
C GLN A 296 7.55 -22.75 -4.71
N MET A 297 6.22 -22.66 -4.77
CA MET A 297 5.49 -21.52 -4.22
C MET A 297 5.32 -21.68 -2.71
N THR A 298 5.54 -20.60 -1.97
CA THR A 298 5.38 -20.56 -0.51
C THR A 298 4.64 -19.30 -0.10
N ARG A 299 4.04 -19.32 1.09
CA ARG A 299 3.51 -18.14 1.77
C ARG A 299 4.65 -17.40 2.49
N GLY A 300 4.47 -16.11 2.74
CA GLY A 300 5.48 -15.27 3.37
C GLY A 300 5.77 -15.74 4.78
N TRP A 301 4.74 -15.93 5.61
CA TRP A 301 4.96 -16.39 6.98
C TRP A 301 5.55 -17.81 7.06
N ASP A 302 5.07 -18.74 6.24
CA ASP A 302 5.60 -20.12 6.22
C ASP A 302 7.10 -20.17 5.94
N TYR A 303 7.58 -19.32 5.02
CA TYR A 303 9.00 -19.24 4.71
C TYR A 303 9.78 -18.71 5.91
N LEU A 304 9.32 -17.63 6.54
CA LEU A 304 10.00 -17.03 7.71
C LEU A 304 10.01 -17.94 8.94
N GLU A 305 8.97 -18.75 9.13
CA GLU A 305 8.93 -19.73 10.22
C GLU A 305 9.98 -20.82 10.03
N LYS A 306 10.24 -21.23 8.79
CA LYS A 306 11.25 -22.24 8.46
C LYS A 306 12.67 -21.67 8.36
N TYR A 307 12.80 -20.42 7.89
CA TYR A 307 14.07 -19.75 7.61
C TYR A 307 14.07 -18.33 8.19
N PRO A 308 14.10 -18.17 9.53
CA PRO A 308 14.06 -16.86 10.15
C PRO A 308 15.34 -16.06 9.83
N PRO A 309 15.23 -14.78 9.41
CA PRO A 309 16.38 -13.95 9.11
C PRO A 309 17.14 -13.58 10.40
N SER A 310 18.47 -13.56 10.31
CA SER A 310 19.35 -13.14 11.40
C SER A 310 20.11 -11.84 11.11
N GLU A 311 20.16 -11.43 9.83
CA GLU A 311 20.88 -10.25 9.39
C GLU A 311 20.01 -9.00 9.54
N VAL A 312 20.49 -8.02 10.30
CA VAL A 312 19.83 -6.73 10.51
C VAL A 312 20.28 -5.72 9.45
N VAL A 313 19.31 -5.05 8.84
CA VAL A 313 19.51 -4.00 7.84
C VAL A 313 18.81 -2.72 8.30
N HIS A 314 19.56 -1.63 8.30
CA HIS A 314 19.03 -0.28 8.49
C HIS A 314 18.60 0.28 7.14
N LEU A 315 17.31 0.21 6.84
CA LEU A 315 16.78 0.69 5.57
C LEU A 315 16.76 2.23 5.53
N PRO A 316 17.11 2.85 4.39
CA PRO A 316 16.87 4.27 4.19
C PRO A 316 15.37 4.53 3.97
N GLU A 317 14.97 5.80 4.07
CA GLU A 317 13.62 6.22 3.69
C GLU A 317 13.42 6.13 2.16
N GLY A 318 12.27 5.64 1.70
CA GLY A 318 11.97 5.49 0.27
C GLY A 318 10.61 4.84 -0.02
N SER A 319 10.31 4.60 -1.31
CA SER A 319 9.07 3.94 -1.78
C SER A 319 9.30 3.24 -3.12
N TRP A 320 8.41 2.36 -3.56
CA TRP A 320 8.49 1.78 -4.91
C TRP A 320 8.04 2.71 -6.05
N GLY A 321 7.65 3.95 -5.73
CA GLY A 321 7.15 4.92 -6.69
C GLY A 321 8.25 5.49 -7.59
N GLN A 322 7.83 6.31 -8.55
CA GLN A 322 8.76 6.95 -9.48
C GLN A 322 9.88 7.72 -8.73
N GLY A 323 11.12 7.36 -9.03
CA GLY A 323 12.31 7.95 -8.41
C GLY A 323 12.69 7.38 -7.04
N GLY A 324 12.03 6.33 -6.55
CA GLY A 324 12.41 5.59 -5.34
C GLY A 324 12.19 6.36 -4.02
N PHE A 325 11.49 7.49 -4.07
CA PHE A 325 11.31 8.38 -2.91
C PHE A 325 9.86 8.89 -2.87
N HIS A 326 9.59 10.08 -2.35
CA HIS A 326 8.21 10.52 -2.13
C HIS A 326 7.66 11.53 -3.16
N TYR A 327 8.32 11.72 -4.31
CA TYR A 327 7.94 12.76 -5.27
C TYR A 327 6.49 12.65 -5.77
N ILE A 328 6.00 11.43 -5.99
CA ILE A 328 4.61 11.20 -6.44
C ILE A 328 3.59 11.69 -5.41
N TRP A 329 3.91 11.67 -4.12
CA TRP A 329 2.99 12.07 -3.06
C TRP A 329 3.28 13.47 -2.49
N LEU A 330 4.52 13.96 -2.64
CA LEU A 330 4.96 15.26 -2.14
C LEU A 330 5.69 16.05 -3.22
N ASN A 331 4.95 16.95 -3.86
CA ASN A 331 5.44 17.91 -4.84
C ASN A 331 4.62 19.21 -4.79
N ASP A 332 4.87 20.12 -5.73
CA ASP A 332 4.17 21.42 -5.77
C ASP A 332 2.66 21.33 -5.98
N TRP A 333 2.16 20.27 -6.61
CA TRP A 333 0.74 20.06 -6.84
C TRP A 333 0.03 19.44 -5.64
N THR A 334 0.75 18.74 -4.78
CA THR A 334 0.15 17.98 -3.67
C THR A 334 0.43 18.57 -2.28
N LYS A 335 1.37 19.50 -2.14
CA LYS A 335 1.75 20.09 -0.84
C LYS A 335 0.56 20.64 -0.03
N TRP A 336 -0.44 21.21 -0.69
CA TRP A 336 -1.63 21.77 -0.04
C TRP A 336 -2.49 20.70 0.64
N THR A 337 -2.50 19.46 0.11
CA THR A 337 -3.24 18.34 0.71
C THR A 337 -2.67 17.99 2.09
N TRP A 338 -1.35 17.99 2.23
CA TRP A 338 -0.64 17.69 3.47
C TRP A 338 -0.88 18.74 4.55
N GLU A 339 -1.09 20.01 4.19
CA GLU A 339 -1.44 21.05 5.15
C GLU A 339 -2.80 20.80 5.81
N HIS A 340 -3.78 20.30 5.04
CA HIS A 340 -5.06 19.85 5.59
C HIS A 340 -4.92 18.61 6.45
N ILE A 341 -4.20 17.59 5.95
CA ILE A 341 -3.96 16.33 6.68
C ILE A 341 -3.32 16.62 8.04
N TYR A 342 -2.19 17.33 8.09
CA TYR A 342 -1.48 17.59 9.36
C TYR A 342 -2.32 18.38 10.36
N LYS A 343 -3.22 19.25 9.89
CA LYS A 343 -4.14 19.97 10.78
C LYS A 343 -5.22 19.04 11.32
N ALA A 344 -5.82 18.20 10.47
CA ALA A 344 -6.83 17.23 10.87
C ALA A 344 -6.29 16.18 11.85
N GLU A 345 -5.08 15.65 11.61
CA GLU A 345 -4.40 14.68 12.48
C GLU A 345 -4.26 15.22 13.92
N LYS A 346 -3.80 16.47 14.07
CA LYS A 346 -3.63 17.11 15.38
C LYS A 346 -4.97 17.27 16.11
N ILE A 347 -5.99 17.73 15.39
CA ILE A 347 -7.35 17.86 15.92
C ILE A 347 -7.87 16.51 16.38
N MET A 348 -7.75 15.46 15.55
CA MET A 348 -8.23 14.12 15.87
C MET A 348 -7.52 13.55 17.09
N ARG A 349 -6.19 13.69 17.19
CA ARG A 349 -5.43 13.29 18.38
C ARG A 349 -5.94 13.98 19.64
N ASP A 350 -6.17 15.29 19.58
CA ASP A 350 -6.66 16.05 20.75
C ASP A 350 -8.04 15.57 21.20
N TYR A 351 -8.95 15.28 20.26
CA TYR A 351 -10.26 14.71 20.58
C TYR A 351 -10.18 13.25 21.05
N ALA A 352 -9.27 12.44 20.52
CA ALA A 352 -9.04 11.07 20.97
C ALA A 352 -8.50 11.03 22.41
N ASN A 353 -7.58 11.93 22.76
CA ASN A 353 -7.09 12.10 24.12
C ASN A 353 -8.19 12.58 25.07
N TRP A 354 -9.07 13.47 24.63
CA TRP A 354 -10.26 13.83 25.40
C TRP A 354 -11.25 12.66 25.55
N TRP A 355 -11.46 11.89 24.49
CA TRP A 355 -12.35 10.72 24.48
C TRP A 355 -11.96 9.67 25.51
N VAL A 356 -10.67 9.37 25.65
CA VAL A 356 -10.21 8.38 26.64
C VAL A 356 -10.28 8.88 28.09
N GLN A 357 -10.49 10.18 28.31
CA GLN A 357 -10.61 10.80 29.64
C GLN A 357 -12.06 11.13 30.02
N THR A 358 -12.99 11.15 29.06
CA THR A 358 -14.38 11.57 29.28
C THR A 358 -15.29 10.38 29.60
N GLU A 359 -16.48 10.69 30.14
CA GLU A 359 -17.55 9.71 30.22
C GLU A 359 -17.95 9.33 28.80
N GLN A 360 -17.75 8.06 28.43
CA GLN A 360 -17.82 7.54 27.05
C GLN A 360 -19.25 7.50 26.50
N LYS A 361 -19.90 8.67 26.41
CA LYS A 361 -21.28 8.81 25.97
C LYS A 361 -21.41 8.37 24.50
N PRO A 362 -22.45 7.58 24.16
CA PRO A 362 -22.62 7.05 22.80
C PRO A 362 -22.61 8.12 21.70
N GLN A 363 -23.20 9.29 21.96
CA GLN A 363 -23.25 10.40 21.01
C GLN A 363 -21.87 10.99 20.69
N ILE A 364 -20.97 11.05 21.69
CA ILE A 364 -19.59 11.50 21.50
C ILE A 364 -18.85 10.45 20.68
N LYS A 365 -19.00 9.16 21.01
CA LYS A 365 -18.40 8.07 20.24
C LYS A 365 -18.79 8.13 18.77
N ARG A 366 -20.09 8.30 18.49
CA ARG A 366 -20.66 8.39 17.13
C ARG A 366 -19.99 9.50 16.33
N VAL A 367 -19.97 10.72 16.88
CA VAL A 367 -19.38 11.90 16.23
C VAL A 367 -17.88 11.71 15.97
N LEU A 368 -17.14 11.28 16.98
CA LEU A 368 -15.69 11.10 16.84
C LEU A 368 -15.32 9.92 15.93
N ALA A 369 -16.16 8.87 15.87
CA ALA A 369 -15.95 7.77 14.95
C ALA A 369 -16.10 8.23 13.50
N GLN A 370 -17.13 9.01 13.16
CA GLN A 370 -17.24 9.60 11.83
C GLN A 370 -16.11 10.58 11.54
N MET A 371 -15.70 11.40 12.52
CA MET A 371 -14.55 12.30 12.37
C MET A 371 -13.27 11.53 12.03
N GLY A 372 -13.05 10.37 12.67
CA GLY A 372 -11.96 9.45 12.35
C GLY A 372 -12.05 8.86 10.94
N ARG A 373 -13.26 8.52 10.45
CA ARG A 373 -13.47 8.05 9.06
C ARG A 373 -13.08 9.11 8.05
N GLU A 374 -13.51 10.36 8.25
CA GLU A 374 -13.14 11.46 7.36
C GLU A 374 -11.63 11.71 7.35
N LEU A 375 -10.96 11.60 8.50
CA LEU A 375 -9.49 11.70 8.55
C LEU A 375 -8.83 10.57 7.76
N LEU A 376 -9.24 9.32 7.96
CA LEU A 376 -8.69 8.19 7.23
C LEU A 376 -8.90 8.34 5.72
N LEU A 377 -10.10 8.75 5.29
CA LEU A 377 -10.41 9.01 3.89
C LEU A 377 -9.55 10.16 3.33
N LEU A 378 -9.33 11.23 4.11
CA LEU A 378 -8.45 12.34 3.73
C LEU A 378 -6.97 11.93 3.62
N GLU A 379 -6.52 10.95 4.41
CA GLU A 379 -5.14 10.45 4.45
C GLU A 379 -4.78 9.49 3.30
N SER A 380 -5.73 9.01 2.49
CA SER A 380 -5.48 8.08 1.38
C SER A 380 -4.43 8.61 0.40
N SER A 381 -3.44 7.78 0.07
CA SER A 381 -2.34 8.14 -0.85
C SER A 381 -2.80 8.30 -2.30
N ASP A 382 -3.95 7.73 -2.65
CA ASP A 382 -4.55 7.76 -3.99
C ASP A 382 -4.78 9.20 -4.45
N TRP A 383 -5.11 10.12 -3.54
CA TRP A 383 -5.36 11.51 -3.90
C TRP A 383 -4.12 12.18 -4.48
N GLN A 384 -2.99 12.08 -3.79
CA GLN A 384 -1.75 12.69 -4.27
C GLN A 384 -1.22 11.95 -5.50
N PHE A 385 -1.42 10.62 -5.58
CA PHE A 385 -1.08 9.83 -6.76
C PHE A 385 -1.85 10.30 -8.00
N LEU A 386 -3.18 10.44 -7.92
CA LEU A 386 -4.03 10.86 -9.03
C LEU A 386 -3.80 12.31 -9.46
N ILE A 387 -3.44 13.19 -8.50
CA ILE A 387 -3.03 14.57 -8.80
C ILE A 387 -1.71 14.57 -9.59
N SER A 388 -0.71 13.82 -9.12
CA SER A 388 0.64 13.84 -9.69
C SER A 388 0.75 13.13 -11.03
N THR A 389 -0.01 12.06 -11.23
CA THR A 389 -0.05 11.30 -12.49
C THR A 389 -0.99 11.90 -13.54
N TRP A 390 -1.79 12.91 -13.16
CA TRP A 390 -2.82 13.53 -14.01
C TRP A 390 -3.89 12.54 -14.52
N SER A 391 -4.03 11.38 -13.87
CA SER A 391 -5.00 10.35 -14.29
C SER A 391 -6.44 10.77 -14.01
N ALA A 392 -6.69 11.44 -12.88
CA ALA A 392 -8.01 11.94 -12.47
C ALA A 392 -7.89 13.12 -11.51
N ARG A 393 -7.06 14.11 -11.87
CA ARG A 393 -6.66 15.22 -10.99
C ARG A 393 -7.85 15.98 -10.40
N ASP A 394 -8.77 16.48 -11.23
CA ASP A 394 -9.92 17.26 -10.77
C ASP A 394 -10.80 16.48 -9.76
N TYR A 395 -10.91 15.17 -9.95
CA TYR A 395 -11.64 14.30 -9.04
C TYR A 395 -10.93 14.19 -7.69
N ALA A 396 -9.61 13.94 -7.69
CA ALA A 396 -8.82 13.83 -6.47
C ALA A 396 -8.77 15.15 -5.68
N GLU A 397 -8.58 16.29 -6.35
CA GLU A 397 -8.62 17.61 -5.69
C GLU A 397 -9.97 17.86 -5.00
N ARG A 398 -11.08 17.49 -5.66
CA ARG A 398 -12.43 17.57 -5.06
C ARG A 398 -12.60 16.63 -3.87
N ARG A 399 -12.06 15.41 -3.91
CA ARG A 399 -12.15 14.45 -2.81
C ARG A 399 -11.40 14.93 -1.56
N VAL A 400 -10.19 15.48 -1.74
CA VAL A 400 -9.44 16.07 -0.61
C VAL A 400 -10.20 17.24 -0.01
N ALA A 401 -10.70 18.18 -0.82
CA ALA A 401 -11.48 19.30 -0.34
C ALA A 401 -12.75 18.84 0.40
N PHE A 402 -13.46 17.85 -0.16
CA PHE A 402 -14.66 17.29 0.44
C PHE A 402 -14.41 16.68 1.83
N HIS A 403 -13.47 15.74 1.96
CA HIS A 403 -13.21 15.09 3.26
C HIS A 403 -12.64 16.08 4.28
N TRP A 404 -11.86 17.06 3.85
CA TRP A 404 -11.42 18.15 4.71
C TRP A 404 -12.61 18.99 5.24
N GLU A 405 -13.53 19.39 4.37
CA GLU A 405 -14.73 20.16 4.74
C GLU A 405 -15.61 19.35 5.70
N LYS A 406 -15.86 18.07 5.40
CA LYS A 406 -16.65 17.17 6.25
C LYS A 406 -16.01 16.93 7.61
N PHE A 407 -14.70 16.70 7.65
CA PHE A 407 -13.95 16.63 8.91
C PHE A 407 -14.15 17.88 9.77
N MET A 408 -14.02 19.08 9.17
CA MET A 408 -14.18 20.35 9.89
C MET A 408 -15.62 20.66 10.29
N GLU A 409 -16.62 20.15 9.56
CA GLU A 409 -18.03 20.25 9.95
C GLU A 409 -18.33 19.36 11.17
N ILE A 410 -17.84 18.13 11.18
CA ILE A 410 -17.97 17.21 12.31
C ILE A 410 -17.23 17.73 13.53
N GLU A 411 -16.05 18.36 13.35
CA GLU A 411 -15.31 19.00 14.43
C GLU A 411 -16.15 20.03 15.18
N LYS A 412 -16.98 20.83 14.49
CA LYS A 412 -17.89 21.79 15.12
C LYS A 412 -18.92 21.10 16.04
N ILE A 413 -19.39 19.92 15.64
CA ILE A 413 -20.30 19.09 16.44
C ILE A 413 -19.55 18.55 17.66
N ALA A 414 -18.36 17.98 17.46
CA ALA A 414 -17.50 17.47 18.53
C ALA A 414 -17.17 18.57 19.56
N LYS A 415 -16.88 19.79 19.10
CA LYS A 415 -16.64 20.96 19.93
C LYS A 415 -17.86 21.32 20.78
N THR A 416 -19.05 21.34 20.17
CA THR A 416 -20.31 21.63 20.86
C THR A 416 -20.53 20.64 22.00
N LEU A 417 -20.33 19.34 21.73
CA LEU A 417 -20.43 18.28 22.74
C LEU A 417 -19.37 18.41 23.84
N ARG A 418 -18.12 18.73 23.47
CA ARG A 418 -17.02 18.94 24.44
C ARG A 418 -17.27 20.11 25.37
N GLU A 419 -17.95 21.15 24.91
CA GLU A 419 -18.39 22.29 25.73
C GLU A 419 -19.62 21.97 26.61
N GLY A 420 -20.14 20.73 26.57
CA GLY A 420 -21.33 20.32 27.31
C GLY A 420 -22.64 20.86 26.75
N LYS A 421 -22.64 21.31 25.50
CA LYS A 421 -23.83 21.82 24.79
C LYS A 421 -24.41 20.74 23.88
N GLU A 422 -25.68 20.90 23.54
CA GLU A 422 -26.38 20.01 22.60
C GLU A 422 -26.24 20.53 21.16
N PRO A 423 -25.78 19.71 20.21
CA PRO A 423 -25.80 20.07 18.80
C PRO A 423 -27.23 20.32 18.30
N THR A 424 -27.35 21.24 17.34
CA THR A 424 -28.64 21.55 16.70
C THR A 424 -29.15 20.35 15.89
N SER A 425 -30.46 20.30 15.64
CA SER A 425 -31.06 19.29 14.76
C SER A 425 -30.47 19.31 13.35
N GLY A 426 -30.08 20.49 12.84
CA GLY A 426 -29.39 20.62 11.56
C GLY A 426 -28.00 19.96 11.56
N GLN A 427 -27.22 20.12 12.64
CA GLN A 427 -25.92 19.46 12.79
C GLN A 427 -26.05 17.93 12.86
N TRP A 428 -27.05 17.43 13.59
CA TRP A 428 -27.33 15.99 13.62
C TRP A 428 -27.73 15.46 12.23
N ARG A 429 -28.53 16.23 11.48
CA ARG A 429 -28.92 15.86 10.12
C ARG A 429 -27.74 15.86 9.15
N GLU A 430 -26.83 16.84 9.25
CA GLU A 430 -25.59 16.87 8.47
C GLU A 430 -24.75 15.62 8.73
N LEU A 431 -24.56 15.25 10.01
CA LEU A 431 -23.83 14.05 10.39
C LEU A 431 -24.43 12.77 9.79
N GLU A 432 -25.77 12.63 9.83
CA GLU A 432 -26.46 11.49 9.22
C GLU A 432 -26.21 11.37 7.71
N LEU A 433 -26.13 12.50 7.00
CA LEU A 433 -25.84 12.51 5.57
C LEU A 433 -24.41 12.08 5.28
N ILE A 434 -23.46 12.52 6.10
CA ILE A 434 -22.05 12.10 5.99
C ILE A 434 -21.92 10.61 6.32
N GLU A 435 -22.53 10.14 7.40
CA GLU A 435 -22.52 8.72 7.79
C GLU A 435 -23.13 7.80 6.73
N ALA A 436 -24.15 8.26 5.99
CA ALA A 436 -24.76 7.49 4.92
C ALA A 436 -23.89 7.41 3.65
N GLN A 437 -22.99 8.38 3.46
CA GLN A 437 -22.08 8.43 2.32
C GLN A 437 -20.75 7.71 2.61
N ASP A 438 -20.20 7.91 3.81
CA ASP A 438 -18.87 7.46 4.23
C ASP A 438 -18.98 6.51 5.44
N ASP A 439 -19.52 5.30 5.19
CA ASP A 439 -19.95 4.33 6.22
C ASP A 439 -18.91 3.23 6.55
N ILE A 440 -17.68 3.38 6.07
CA ILE A 440 -16.59 2.41 6.29
C ILE A 440 -16.20 2.30 7.76
N PHE A 441 -15.68 1.14 8.18
CA PHE A 441 -15.25 0.89 9.57
C PHE A 441 -16.36 1.14 10.61
N PRO A 442 -17.44 0.34 10.61
CA PRO A 442 -18.60 0.54 11.49
C PRO A 442 -18.24 0.44 12.99
N ASP A 443 -17.17 -0.27 13.32
CA ASP A 443 -16.67 -0.54 14.67
C ASP A 443 -15.44 0.30 15.06
N LEU A 444 -15.18 1.41 14.34
CA LEU A 444 -14.07 2.33 14.61
C LEU A 444 -14.14 2.87 16.06
N ASP A 445 -13.04 2.70 16.80
CA ASP A 445 -12.86 3.27 18.14
C ASP A 445 -12.06 4.58 18.05
N PRO A 446 -12.63 5.74 18.45
CA PRO A 446 -11.89 6.99 18.46
C PRO A 446 -10.60 6.96 19.29
N ALA A 447 -10.48 6.03 20.23
CA ALA A 447 -9.29 5.87 21.05
C ALA A 447 -8.04 5.45 20.26
N LEU A 448 -8.16 5.03 18.99
CA LEU A 448 -7.01 4.67 18.14
C LEU A 448 -5.97 5.79 18.01
N TRP A 449 -6.41 7.05 18.00
CA TRP A 449 -5.52 8.21 17.93
C TRP A 449 -5.04 8.73 19.29
N ALA A 450 -5.34 8.07 20.41
CA ALA A 450 -4.93 8.54 21.73
C ALA A 450 -3.45 8.22 22.01
N ASP A 451 -2.77 9.10 22.77
CA ASP A 451 -1.33 8.99 23.05
C ASP A 451 -0.96 7.72 23.83
N ARG A 452 -1.89 7.17 24.62
CA ARG A 452 -1.70 5.92 25.38
C ARG A 452 -1.31 4.72 24.51
N ASN A 453 -1.64 4.75 23.21
CA ASN A 453 -1.30 3.67 22.28
C ASN A 453 0.16 3.72 21.81
N LEU A 454 0.89 4.78 22.16
CA LEU A 454 2.27 5.02 21.76
C LEU A 454 3.24 4.87 22.94
N GLU A 455 2.90 4.09 23.97
CA GLU A 455 3.75 3.88 25.14
C GLU A 455 4.79 2.75 24.97
N PHE A 456 5.08 2.34 23.72
CA PHE A 456 6.01 1.26 23.36
C PHE A 456 7.36 1.74 22.79
#